data_AF-K1SXR6-F1
#
_entry.id   AF-K1SXR6-F1
#
_cell.length_a   1.000
_cell.length_b   1.000
_cell.length_c   1.000
_cell.angle_alpha   90.00
_cell.angle_beta   90.00
_cell.angle_gamma   90.00
#
_symmetry.space_group_name_H-M   'P 1'
#
loop_
_entity.id
_entity.type
_entity.pdbx_description
1 polymer ?
#
loop_
_entity_poly.entity_id
_entity_poly.type
_entity_poly.pdbx_seq_one_letter_code
_entity_poly.pdbx_strand_id
1 'polypeptide(L)'
;MEKFSKIIVLTIIGLSAAGALYVCCSHTLSHRSRTAEIDIPSKPSLPEVRRARLVFAGDLMQHTPQLTAARTPEGDFDFNASFDWVRERFRAADAAIVNLETTLSESGPYTGYPCFRSPAALAEALDSLGVDITVLANNHCCDGGSKGIRTT
;
A
#
# COMPACT_ATOMS: atom_id res chain seq x y z
N MET A 1 10.24 90.21 -18.91
CA MET A 1 9.94 88.98 -18.14
C MET A 1 9.13 87.95 -18.92
N GLU A 2 8.28 88.33 -19.89
CA GLU A 2 7.45 87.37 -20.66
C GLU A 2 8.22 86.32 -21.50
N LYS A 3 9.39 86.69 -22.08
CA LYS A 3 10.17 85.75 -22.91
C LYS A 3 10.76 84.58 -22.11
N PHE A 4 11.13 84.80 -20.85
CA PHE A 4 11.68 83.76 -19.97
C PHE A 4 10.61 82.76 -19.52
N SER A 5 9.39 83.24 -19.25
CA SER A 5 8.25 82.38 -18.88
C SER A 5 7.83 81.44 -20.02
N LYS A 6 7.90 81.89 -21.28
CA LYS A 6 7.54 81.07 -22.45
C LYS A 6 8.54 79.91 -22.67
N ILE A 7 9.84 80.15 -22.45
CA ILE A 7 10.87 79.12 -22.60
C ILE A 7 10.68 78.01 -21.55
N ILE A 8 10.43 78.37 -20.28
CA ILE A 8 10.22 77.39 -19.21
C ILE A 8 8.99 76.51 -19.48
N VAL A 9 7.88 77.09 -19.95
CA VAL A 9 6.67 76.34 -20.29
C VAL A 9 6.92 75.37 -21.45
N LEU A 10 7.64 75.79 -22.50
CA LEU A 10 8.01 74.92 -23.62
C LEU A 10 8.93 73.76 -23.17
N THR A 11 9.87 74.01 -22.26
CA THR A 11 10.74 72.96 -21.71
C THR A 11 9.96 71.95 -20.88
N ILE A 12 9.02 72.39 -20.02
CA ILE A 12 8.18 71.50 -19.21
C ILE A 12 7.28 70.63 -20.11
N ILE A 13 6.67 71.21 -21.15
CA ILE A 13 5.84 70.46 -22.09
C ILE A 13 6.70 69.42 -22.85
N GLY A 14 7.91 69.81 -23.28
CA GLY A 14 8.84 68.90 -23.95
C GLY A 14 9.28 67.71 -23.09
N LEU A 15 9.63 67.96 -21.82
CA LEU A 15 9.99 66.89 -20.87
C LEU A 15 8.79 65.97 -20.55
N SER A 16 7.59 66.54 -20.46
CA SER A 16 6.36 65.78 -20.20
C SER A 16 5.99 64.87 -21.38
N ALA A 17 6.15 65.37 -22.62
CA ALA A 17 5.93 64.59 -23.83
C ALA A 17 6.95 63.45 -23.99
N ALA A 18 8.23 63.70 -23.68
CA ALA A 18 9.26 62.68 -23.70
C ALA A 18 9.03 61.59 -22.64
N GLY A 19 8.61 61.97 -21.43
CA GLY A 19 8.25 61.03 -20.36
C GLY A 19 7.04 60.16 -20.73
N ALA A 20 5.99 60.76 -21.30
CA ALA A 20 4.81 60.02 -21.75
C ALA A 20 5.14 59.03 -22.89
N LEU A 21 6.01 59.42 -23.82
CA LEU A 21 6.47 58.55 -24.90
C LEU A 21 7.32 57.39 -24.37
N TYR A 22 8.21 57.64 -23.41
CA TYR A 22 9.02 56.59 -22.78
C TYR A 22 8.14 55.57 -22.04
N VAL A 23 7.15 56.02 -21.27
CA VAL A 23 6.19 55.14 -20.57
C VAL A 23 5.35 54.35 -21.59
N CYS A 24 4.88 54.99 -22.66
CA CYS A 24 4.09 54.32 -23.69
C CYS A 24 4.91 53.24 -24.44
N CYS A 25 6.16 53.54 -24.80
CA CYS A 25 7.07 52.57 -25.43
C CYS A 25 7.43 51.41 -24.50
N SER A 26 7.69 51.67 -23.21
CA SER A 26 8.00 50.60 -22.26
C SER A 26 6.80 49.70 -21.95
N HIS A 27 5.58 50.25 -21.93
CA HIS A 27 4.35 49.47 -21.73
C HIS A 27 4.00 48.61 -22.96
N THR A 28 4.23 49.12 -24.18
CA THR A 28 4.04 48.34 -25.42
C THR A 28 5.09 47.24 -25.59
N LEU A 29 6.33 47.48 -25.17
CA LEU A 29 7.39 46.46 -25.17
C LEU A 29 7.12 45.35 -24.14
N SER A 30 6.62 45.70 -22.95
CA SER A 30 6.24 44.72 -21.91
C SER A 30 5.11 43.79 -22.38
N HIS A 31 4.14 44.31 -23.14
CA HIS A 31 3.04 43.50 -23.67
C HIS A 31 3.48 42.56 -24.82
N ARG A 32 4.59 42.86 -25.50
CA ARG A 32 5.13 42.05 -26.61
C ARG A 32 6.00 40.87 -26.15
N SER A 33 6.39 40.83 -24.86
CA SER A 33 7.24 39.78 -24.27
C SER A 33 6.46 38.63 -23.63
N ARG A 34 5.13 38.55 -23.80
CA ARG A 34 4.40 37.28 -23.62
C ARG A 34 4.47 36.51 -24.93
N THR A 35 5.58 35.80 -25.13
CA THR A 35 5.57 34.64 -26.02
C THR A 35 4.44 33.74 -25.56
N ALA A 36 3.42 33.55 -26.39
CA ALA A 36 2.45 32.47 -26.19
C ALA A 36 3.25 31.17 -26.23
N GLU A 37 3.43 30.56 -25.07
CA GLU A 37 3.99 29.23 -24.94
C GLU A 37 2.99 28.30 -25.65
N ILE A 38 3.39 27.77 -26.80
CA ILE A 38 2.58 26.82 -27.55
C ILE A 38 2.56 25.55 -26.70
N ASP A 39 1.41 25.28 -26.07
CA ASP A 39 1.13 24.04 -25.34
C ASP A 39 1.06 22.89 -26.35
N ILE A 40 2.21 22.26 -26.62
CA ILE A 40 2.29 21.07 -27.46
C ILE A 40 1.69 19.93 -26.63
N PRO A 41 0.63 19.26 -27.09
CA PRO A 41 0.02 18.16 -26.34
C PRO A 41 1.08 17.13 -25.97
N SER A 42 1.32 16.95 -24.67
CA SER A 42 2.24 15.94 -24.18
C SER A 42 1.81 14.57 -24.71
N LYS A 43 2.77 13.82 -25.26
CA LYS A 43 2.60 12.43 -25.70
C LYS A 43 1.75 11.65 -24.67
N PRO A 44 0.71 10.91 -25.07
CA PRO A 44 -0.12 10.16 -24.11
C PRO A 44 0.77 9.21 -23.31
N SER A 45 0.78 9.38 -21.99
CA SER A 45 1.47 8.47 -21.08
C SER A 45 0.78 7.11 -21.15
N LEU A 46 1.56 6.05 -21.32
CA LEU A 46 1.03 4.69 -21.16
C LEU A 46 0.40 4.57 -19.76
N PRO A 47 -0.69 3.80 -19.61
CA PRO A 47 -1.29 3.59 -18.30
C PRO A 47 -0.25 3.02 -17.32
N GLU A 48 -0.26 3.53 -16.10
CA GLU A 48 0.65 3.06 -15.05
C GLU A 48 0.35 1.59 -14.74
N VAL A 49 1.35 0.72 -14.91
CA VAL A 49 1.19 -0.71 -14.60
C VAL A 49 1.38 -0.91 -13.11
N ARG A 50 0.29 -1.16 -12.39
CA ARG A 50 0.30 -1.59 -10.99
C ARG A 50 0.39 -3.12 -10.93
N ARG A 51 1.24 -3.64 -10.04
CA ARG A 51 1.42 -5.08 -9.81
C ARG A 51 1.10 -5.41 -8.37
N ALA A 52 0.58 -6.63 -8.17
CA ALA A 52 0.41 -7.23 -6.85
C ALA A 52 0.90 -8.68 -6.92
N ARG A 53 1.54 -9.14 -5.86
CA ARG A 53 1.99 -10.52 -5.65
C ARG A 53 1.08 -11.17 -4.62
N LEU A 54 0.39 -12.22 -5.03
CA LEU A 54 -0.44 -13.02 -4.15
C LEU A 54 0.21 -14.39 -3.95
N VAL A 55 0.19 -14.91 -2.72
CA VAL A 55 0.53 -16.31 -2.46
C VAL A 55 -0.69 -17.04 -1.92
N PHE A 56 -0.89 -18.25 -2.42
CA PHE A 56 -1.95 -19.15 -1.98
C PHE A 56 -1.32 -20.46 -1.53
N ALA A 57 -1.69 -20.95 -0.36
CA ALA A 57 -1.41 -22.31 0.05
C ALA A 57 -2.71 -23.10 0.21
N GLY A 58 -2.62 -24.40 -0.08
CA GLY A 58 -3.71 -25.33 0.12
C GLY A 58 -3.90 -25.67 1.60
N ASP A 59 -4.40 -26.87 1.83
CA ASP A 59 -4.94 -27.30 3.11
C ASP A 59 -3.86 -27.35 4.20
N LEU A 60 -4.03 -26.49 5.19
CA LEU A 60 -3.22 -26.43 6.39
C LEU A 60 -3.97 -27.14 7.52
N MET A 61 -3.59 -28.38 7.74
CA MET A 61 -4.12 -29.27 8.78
C MET A 61 -2.99 -29.88 9.60
N GLN A 62 -3.29 -30.34 10.81
CA GLN A 62 -2.29 -30.94 11.71
C GLN A 62 -2.59 -32.41 11.97
N HIS A 63 -1.87 -33.30 11.30
CA HIS A 63 -1.79 -34.69 11.70
C HIS A 63 -0.98 -34.85 12.98
N THR A 64 -1.18 -35.97 13.68
CA THR A 64 -0.49 -36.27 14.94
C THR A 64 1.03 -36.08 14.88
N PRO A 65 1.77 -36.48 13.82
CA PRO A 65 3.21 -36.22 13.76
C PRO A 65 3.58 -34.73 13.75
N GLN A 66 2.77 -33.87 13.13
CA GLN A 66 3.01 -32.42 13.11
C GLN A 66 2.75 -31.81 14.49
N LEU A 67 1.68 -32.24 15.17
CA LEU A 67 1.42 -31.86 16.57
C LEU A 67 2.55 -32.31 17.49
N THR A 68 3.10 -33.51 17.29
CA THR A 68 4.25 -34.01 18.05
C THR A 68 5.49 -33.18 17.77
N ALA A 69 5.77 -32.83 16.51
CA ALA A 69 6.93 -32.05 16.12
C ALA A 69 6.89 -30.60 16.64
N ALA A 70 5.69 -30.02 16.75
CA ALA A 70 5.48 -28.67 17.26
C ALA A 70 5.50 -28.59 18.79
N ARG A 71 5.45 -29.72 19.52
CA ARG A 71 5.36 -29.71 20.98
C ARG A 71 6.67 -29.24 21.61
N THR A 72 6.60 -28.25 22.50
CA THR A 72 7.75 -27.75 23.24
C THR A 72 8.07 -28.62 24.46
N PRO A 73 9.29 -28.55 25.01
CA PRO A 73 9.66 -29.25 26.25
C PRO A 73 8.76 -28.92 27.45
N GLU A 74 8.21 -27.71 27.48
CA GLU A 74 7.31 -27.20 28.52
C GLU A 74 5.88 -27.76 28.39
N GLY A 75 5.57 -28.39 27.25
CA GLY A 75 4.26 -28.98 26.96
C GLY A 75 3.32 -28.12 26.12
N ASP A 76 3.78 -26.92 25.72
CA ASP A 76 3.10 -26.01 24.78
C ASP A 76 3.40 -26.40 23.32
N PHE A 77 3.11 -25.48 22.38
CA PHE A 77 3.27 -25.71 20.94
C PHE A 77 3.91 -24.50 20.25
N ASP A 78 4.92 -24.76 19.42
CA ASP A 78 5.52 -23.80 18.49
C ASP A 78 5.58 -24.42 17.08
N PHE A 79 4.85 -23.81 16.14
CA PHE A 79 4.77 -24.29 14.75
C PHE A 79 5.74 -23.57 13.81
N ASN A 80 6.48 -22.55 14.25
CA ASN A 80 7.27 -21.68 13.38
C ASN A 80 8.29 -22.44 12.52
N ALA A 81 8.94 -23.46 13.08
CA ALA A 81 9.91 -24.30 12.36
C ALA A 81 9.30 -25.01 11.14
N SER A 82 7.98 -25.28 11.16
CA SER A 82 7.28 -25.91 10.03
C SER A 82 7.26 -25.03 8.78
N PHE A 83 7.48 -23.72 8.94
CA PHE A 83 7.33 -22.73 7.86
C PHE A 83 8.65 -22.08 7.43
N ASP A 84 9.78 -22.46 8.03
CA ASP A 84 11.09 -21.83 7.79
C ASP A 84 11.44 -21.70 6.30
N TRP A 85 11.21 -22.76 5.54
CA TRP A 85 11.58 -22.84 4.12
C TRP A 85 10.66 -22.05 3.17
N VAL A 86 9.49 -21.64 3.64
CA VAL A 86 8.52 -20.87 2.84
C VAL A 86 8.37 -19.42 3.30
N ARG A 87 8.92 -19.07 4.47
CA ARG A 87 8.74 -17.78 5.11
C ARG A 87 9.03 -16.58 4.20
N GLU A 88 10.15 -16.62 3.48
CA GLU A 88 10.53 -15.53 2.58
C GLU A 88 9.51 -15.32 1.44
N ARG A 89 8.88 -16.40 0.97
CA ARG A 89 7.89 -16.33 -0.13
C ARG A 89 6.58 -15.70 0.35
N PHE A 90 6.15 -16.04 1.56
CA PHE A 90 4.96 -15.46 2.18
C PHE A 90 5.17 -13.97 2.48
N ARG A 91 6.28 -13.63 3.14
CA ARG A 91 6.59 -12.24 3.51
C ARG A 91 6.86 -11.30 2.32
N ALA A 92 7.18 -11.85 1.14
CA ALA A 92 7.36 -11.07 -0.08
C ALA A 92 6.05 -10.86 -0.88
N ALA A 93 4.93 -11.42 -0.44
CA ALA A 93 3.63 -11.21 -1.05
C ALA A 93 2.97 -9.92 -0.53
N ASP A 94 2.13 -9.31 -1.36
CA ASP A 94 1.25 -8.21 -0.96
C ASP A 94 -0.02 -8.75 -0.27
N ALA A 95 -0.36 -10.03 -0.50
CA ALA A 95 -1.33 -10.77 0.29
C ALA A 95 -1.05 -12.28 0.27
N ALA A 96 -1.18 -12.93 1.42
CA ALA A 96 -1.01 -14.35 1.62
C ALA A 96 -2.29 -15.01 2.14
N ILE A 97 -2.75 -16.03 1.43
CA ILE A 97 -4.01 -16.71 1.70
C ILE A 97 -3.78 -18.21 1.89
N VAL A 98 -4.37 -18.80 2.93
CA VAL A 98 -4.23 -20.22 3.25
C VAL A 98 -5.60 -20.86 3.50
N ASN A 99 -5.81 -22.09 3.02
CA ASN A 99 -6.96 -22.89 3.45
C ASN A 99 -6.68 -23.52 4.81
N LEU A 100 -7.33 -23.05 5.88
CA LEU A 100 -7.17 -23.61 7.22
C LEU A 100 -8.14 -24.78 7.41
N GLU A 101 -7.61 -26.00 7.32
CA GLU A 101 -8.37 -27.25 7.30
C GLU A 101 -8.30 -27.97 8.66
N THR A 102 -8.51 -27.21 9.73
CA THR A 102 -8.57 -27.71 11.10
C THR A 102 -9.29 -26.68 11.98
N THR A 103 -9.96 -27.14 13.03
CA THR A 103 -10.48 -26.22 14.06
C THR A 103 -9.40 -25.88 15.08
N LEU A 104 -9.39 -24.63 15.55
CA LEU A 104 -8.44 -24.14 16.56
C LEU A 104 -9.06 -24.19 17.96
N SER A 105 -8.23 -24.44 18.97
CA SER A 105 -8.66 -24.52 20.37
C SER A 105 -7.54 -24.16 21.33
N GLU A 106 -7.86 -23.37 22.35
CA GLU A 106 -6.94 -23.04 23.45
C GLU A 106 -6.57 -24.28 24.28
N SER A 107 -7.51 -25.19 24.47
CA SER A 107 -7.31 -26.38 25.31
C SER A 107 -7.42 -27.68 24.51
N GLY A 108 -6.69 -28.70 24.96
CA GLY A 108 -6.81 -30.05 24.43
C GLY A 108 -8.13 -30.77 24.77
N PRO A 109 -8.26 -32.05 24.37
CA PRO A 109 -7.26 -32.80 23.60
C PRO A 109 -7.16 -32.26 22.16
N TYR A 110 -5.94 -32.22 21.64
CA TYR A 110 -5.65 -31.93 20.24
C TYR A 110 -5.62 -33.24 19.46
N THR A 111 -6.18 -33.24 18.26
CA THR A 111 -6.38 -34.45 17.47
C THR A 111 -5.99 -34.20 16.02
N GLY A 112 -5.36 -35.20 15.41
CA GLY A 112 -5.24 -35.30 13.97
C GLY A 112 -6.45 -36.01 13.37
N TYR A 113 -6.25 -36.61 12.19
CA TYR A 113 -7.28 -37.40 11.50
C TYR A 113 -7.96 -38.43 12.43
N PRO A 114 -9.29 -38.66 12.32
CA PRO A 114 -10.22 -38.12 11.31
C PRO A 114 -10.87 -36.78 11.65
N CYS A 115 -10.79 -36.32 12.90
CA CYS A 115 -11.39 -35.06 13.33
C CYS A 115 -10.29 -34.13 13.83
N PHE A 116 -9.89 -33.18 13.00
CA PHE A 116 -8.78 -32.27 13.26
C PHE A 116 -9.14 -31.18 14.25
N ARG A 117 -8.32 -31.09 15.30
CA ARG A 117 -8.38 -30.04 16.31
C ARG A 117 -6.98 -29.64 16.72
N SER A 118 -6.56 -28.45 16.32
CA SER A 118 -5.20 -27.95 16.50
C SER A 118 -5.12 -26.94 17.66
N PRO A 119 -3.94 -26.80 18.30
CA PRO A 119 -3.67 -25.73 19.25
C PRO A 119 -3.86 -24.34 18.63
N ALA A 120 -4.37 -23.39 19.39
CA ALA A 120 -4.51 -21.99 18.98
C ALA A 120 -3.16 -21.36 18.59
N ALA A 121 -2.04 -21.83 19.15
CA ALA A 121 -0.68 -21.43 18.76
C ALA A 121 -0.37 -21.59 17.26
N LEU A 122 -1.14 -22.42 16.53
CA LEU A 122 -1.02 -22.49 15.08
C LEU A 122 -1.38 -21.15 14.40
N ALA A 123 -2.37 -20.42 14.92
CA ALA A 123 -2.72 -19.09 14.41
C ALA A 123 -1.58 -18.08 14.62
N GLU A 124 -0.90 -18.13 15.76
CA GLU A 124 0.26 -17.27 16.04
C GLU A 124 1.41 -17.53 15.07
N ALA A 125 1.63 -18.79 14.68
CA ALA A 125 2.62 -19.15 13.68
C ALA A 125 2.22 -18.71 12.26
N LEU A 126 0.92 -18.71 11.92
CA LEU A 126 0.43 -18.18 10.63
C LEU A 126 0.57 -16.66 10.55
N ASP A 127 0.26 -15.96 11.64
CA ASP A 127 0.51 -14.52 11.76
C ASP A 127 2.01 -14.22 11.62
N SER A 128 2.86 -14.97 12.33
CA SER A 128 4.33 -14.87 12.23
C SER A 128 4.88 -15.21 10.84
N LEU A 129 4.21 -16.09 10.09
CA LEU A 129 4.54 -16.40 8.70
C LEU A 129 4.20 -15.24 7.76
N GLY A 130 3.25 -14.38 8.13
CA GLY A 130 2.71 -13.31 7.31
C GLY A 130 1.52 -13.76 6.47
N VAL A 131 0.66 -14.63 7.01
CA VAL A 131 -0.64 -14.98 6.41
C VAL A 131 -1.64 -13.88 6.72
N ASP A 132 -2.24 -13.30 5.67
CA ASP A 132 -3.25 -12.23 5.83
C ASP A 132 -4.67 -12.78 5.96
N ILE A 133 -4.97 -13.87 5.26
CA ILE A 133 -6.33 -14.44 5.19
C ILE A 133 -6.28 -15.96 5.32
N THR A 134 -7.06 -16.49 6.25
CA THR A 134 -7.39 -17.92 6.29
C THR A 134 -8.80 -18.15 5.79
N VAL A 135 -8.97 -19.07 4.84
CA VAL A 135 -10.29 -19.54 4.41
C VAL A 135 -10.62 -20.87 5.09
N LEU A 136 -11.90 -21.07 5.41
CA LEU A 136 -12.41 -22.27 6.08
C LEU A 136 -13.27 -23.13 5.15
N ALA A 137 -13.21 -22.87 3.84
CA ALA A 137 -14.05 -23.54 2.84
C ALA A 137 -13.53 -24.95 2.51
N ASN A 138 -13.54 -25.83 3.51
CA ASN A 138 -13.06 -27.21 3.44
C ASN A 138 -13.96 -28.15 4.25
N ASN A 139 -13.75 -29.46 4.11
CA ASN A 139 -14.61 -30.46 4.75
C ASN A 139 -14.35 -30.64 6.26
N HIS A 140 -13.30 -30.05 6.83
CA HIS A 140 -12.96 -30.15 8.25
C HIS A 140 -13.27 -28.89 9.07
N CYS A 141 -13.89 -27.88 8.44
CA CYS A 141 -14.29 -26.63 9.11
C CYS A 141 -15.24 -26.82 10.31
N CYS A 142 -15.87 -28.00 10.42
CA CYS A 142 -16.83 -28.33 11.47
C CYS A 142 -16.35 -29.43 12.44
N ASP A 143 -15.08 -29.85 12.40
CA ASP A 143 -14.61 -31.00 13.20
C ASP A 143 -14.75 -30.80 14.73
N GLY A 144 -14.60 -29.56 15.20
CA GLY A 144 -14.86 -29.16 16.58
C GLY A 144 -16.33 -28.81 16.88
N GLY A 145 -17.23 -29.08 15.94
CA GLY A 145 -18.63 -28.68 15.96
C GLY A 145 -18.80 -27.17 16.10
N SER A 146 -19.94 -26.74 16.66
CA SER A 146 -20.23 -25.32 16.84
C SER A 146 -19.23 -24.58 17.74
N LYS A 147 -18.55 -25.28 18.65
CA LYS A 147 -17.48 -24.70 19.46
C LYS A 147 -16.25 -24.44 18.60
N GLY A 148 -15.81 -25.43 17.82
CA GLY A 148 -14.68 -25.29 16.90
C GLY A 148 -14.86 -24.17 15.89
N ILE A 149 -16.07 -24.01 15.35
CA ILE A 149 -16.41 -22.89 14.44
C ILE A 149 -16.28 -21.52 15.14
N ARG A 150 -16.56 -21.43 16.44
CA ARG A 150 -16.47 -20.16 17.19
C ARG A 150 -15.06 -19.85 17.67
N THR A 151 -14.23 -20.86 17.86
CA THR A 151 -12.86 -20.71 18.35
C THR A 151 -11.82 -20.63 17.23
N THR A 152 -12.23 -20.91 15.99
CA THR A 152 -11.43 -20.75 14.76
C THR A 152 -11.79 -19.44 14.10
#